data_AF-A0A924TWX0-F1
#
_entry.id   AF-A0A924TWX0-F1
#
_cell.length_a   1.000
_cell.length_b   1.000
_cell.length_c   1.000
_cell.angle_alpha   90.00
_cell.angle_beta   90.00
_cell.angle_gamma   90.00
#
_symmetry.space_group_name_H-M   'P 1'
#
loop_
_entity.id
_entity.type
_entity.pdbx_description
1 polymer ?
#
loop_
_entity_poly.entity_id
_entity_poly.type
_entity_poly.pdbx_seq_one_letter_code
_entity_poly.pdbx_strand_id
1 'polypeptide(L)'
;MLGDPLAESQDLLQIFQHYRDSNDPRLKAAARRAFSACTPAFLPRPGETPSPEPLIAALPPTQRMAREESVRSLYARCQSFMGLGRGALLTLRGDLAADGGLLEAGQHVDDQLAAGNVEQASRWATQALRGNDAASIASIAGPVGTLLEKLPSLRASADTAADRTLAADVAAALPLLACDLGMDCSNRSLAALQLCASEGQCEGDAQGRFLARAGVDSDRMAAVQAQRRRLLDLYRQGKPPAAGELLP
;
A
#
# COMPACT_ATOMS: atom_id res chain seq x y z
N MET A 1 -16.84 2.76 -11.71
CA MET A 1 -15.46 2.39 -11.31
C MET A 1 -15.34 0.90 -11.48
N LEU A 2 -14.32 0.41 -12.20
CA LEU A 2 -13.95 -1.01 -12.11
C LEU A 2 -13.35 -1.21 -10.71
N GLY A 3 -13.81 -2.23 -9.97
CA GLY A 3 -13.27 -2.56 -8.64
C GLY A 3 -11.83 -3.07 -8.72
N ASP A 4 -11.15 -3.17 -7.57
CA ASP A 4 -9.79 -3.72 -7.50
C ASP A 4 -9.74 -5.15 -8.06
N PRO A 5 -9.01 -5.43 -9.15
CA PRO A 5 -8.94 -6.78 -9.73
C PRO A 5 -8.21 -7.79 -8.81
N LEU A 6 -7.55 -7.32 -7.74
CA LEU A 6 -6.98 -8.18 -6.71
C LEU A 6 -8.00 -8.57 -5.63
N ALA A 7 -9.18 -7.96 -5.64
CA ALA A 7 -10.28 -8.29 -4.74
C ALA A 7 -10.63 -9.77 -4.92
N GLU A 8 -10.55 -10.54 -3.83
CA GLU A 8 -10.93 -11.96 -3.78
C GLU A 8 -10.23 -12.91 -4.77
N SER A 9 -9.29 -12.43 -5.60
CA SER A 9 -8.52 -13.28 -6.51
C SER A 9 -7.84 -14.43 -5.77
N GLN A 10 -8.04 -15.67 -6.21
CA GLN A 10 -7.39 -16.84 -5.62
C GLN A 10 -6.03 -17.14 -6.25
N ASP A 11 -5.70 -16.50 -7.39
CA ASP A 11 -4.44 -16.69 -8.09
C ASP A 11 -3.90 -15.34 -8.59
N LEU A 12 -2.84 -14.86 -7.93
CA LEU A 12 -2.20 -13.59 -8.28
C LEU A 12 -1.39 -13.68 -9.59
N LEU A 13 -0.92 -14.88 -9.99
CA LEU A 13 -0.23 -15.03 -11.26
C LEU A 13 -1.18 -14.77 -12.42
N GLN A 14 -2.42 -15.22 -12.33
CA GLN A 14 -3.44 -14.99 -13.36
C GLN A 14 -3.68 -13.49 -13.57
N ILE A 15 -3.83 -12.73 -12.47
CA ILE A 15 -4.00 -11.27 -12.54
C ILE A 15 -2.77 -10.61 -13.16
N PHE A 16 -1.57 -11.02 -12.76
CA PHE A 16 -0.33 -10.49 -13.31
C PHE A 16 -0.22 -10.75 -14.81
N GLN A 17 -0.41 -11.99 -15.26
CA GLN A 17 -0.32 -12.34 -16.67
C GLN A 17 -1.36 -11.62 -17.52
N HIS A 18 -2.57 -11.43 -16.98
CA HIS A 18 -3.64 -10.77 -17.70
C HIS A 18 -3.40 -9.27 -17.89
N TYR A 19 -2.79 -8.58 -16.90
CA TYR A 19 -2.69 -7.12 -16.91
C TYR A 19 -1.27 -6.54 -17.02
N ARG A 20 -0.20 -7.36 -16.98
CA ARG A 20 1.20 -6.85 -17.04
C ARG A 20 1.48 -5.99 -18.28
N ASP A 21 0.83 -6.31 -19.40
CA ASP A 21 1.00 -5.65 -20.70
C ASP A 21 -0.18 -4.70 -21.02
N SER A 22 -1.03 -4.40 -20.02
CA SER A 22 -2.19 -3.52 -20.18
C SER A 22 -1.75 -2.08 -20.49
N ASN A 23 -2.48 -1.42 -21.39
CA ASN A 23 -2.36 0.02 -21.64
C ASN A 23 -3.07 0.86 -20.57
N ASP A 24 -3.97 0.27 -19.78
CA ASP A 24 -4.55 0.93 -18.61
C ASP A 24 -3.53 0.90 -17.46
N PRO A 25 -3.03 2.07 -17.01
CA PRO A 25 -2.05 2.14 -15.92
C PRO A 25 -2.53 1.51 -14.62
N ARG A 26 -3.84 1.53 -14.34
CA ARG A 26 -4.43 0.96 -13.11
C ARG A 26 -4.30 -0.56 -13.10
N LEU A 27 -4.65 -1.18 -14.22
CA LEU A 27 -4.55 -2.63 -14.39
C LEU A 27 -3.08 -3.08 -14.39
N LYS A 28 -2.21 -2.30 -15.05
CA LYS A 28 -0.76 -2.55 -15.02
C LYS A 28 -0.18 -2.44 -13.60
N ALA A 29 -0.63 -1.46 -12.81
CA ALA A 29 -0.26 -1.33 -11.40
C ALA A 29 -0.79 -2.50 -10.55
N ALA A 30 -2.01 -2.97 -10.80
CA ALA A 30 -2.55 -4.16 -10.13
C ALA A 30 -1.75 -5.44 -10.42
N ALA A 31 -1.28 -5.64 -11.67
CA ALA A 31 -0.35 -6.72 -11.99
C ALA A 31 0.93 -6.62 -11.17
N ARG A 32 1.55 -5.43 -11.13
CA ARG A 32 2.77 -5.19 -10.33
C ARG A 32 2.56 -5.49 -8.85
N ARG A 33 1.45 -5.04 -8.26
CA ARG A 33 1.07 -5.35 -6.87
C ARG A 33 0.89 -6.86 -6.64
N ALA A 34 0.26 -7.59 -7.56
CA ALA A 34 0.16 -9.05 -7.49
C ALA A 34 1.54 -9.72 -7.38
N PHE A 35 2.53 -9.25 -8.16
CA PHE A 35 3.89 -9.77 -8.09
C PHE A 35 4.61 -9.38 -6.78
N SER A 36 4.50 -8.12 -6.36
CA SER A 36 5.15 -7.61 -5.14
C SER A 36 4.53 -8.14 -3.85
N ALA A 37 3.27 -8.59 -3.87
CA ALA A 37 2.67 -9.30 -2.75
C ALA A 37 3.29 -10.69 -2.52
N CYS A 38 3.79 -11.32 -3.59
CA CYS A 38 4.39 -12.66 -3.53
C CYS A 38 5.91 -12.63 -3.33
N THR A 39 6.58 -11.63 -3.92
CA THR A 39 8.05 -11.52 -3.86
C THR A 39 8.46 -10.19 -3.22
N PRO A 40 9.49 -10.18 -2.33
CA PRO A 40 10.39 -11.30 -2.01
C PRO A 40 9.88 -12.27 -0.95
N ALA A 41 8.72 -12.02 -0.33
CA ALA A 41 8.26 -12.74 0.87
C ALA A 41 8.37 -14.27 0.77
N PHE A 42 7.88 -14.86 -0.34
CA PHE A 42 7.86 -16.31 -0.53
C PHE A 42 8.93 -16.82 -1.49
N LEU A 43 9.88 -15.97 -1.91
CA LEU A 43 10.94 -16.37 -2.83
C LEU A 43 11.83 -17.44 -2.15
N PRO A 44 11.89 -18.68 -2.67
CA PRO A 44 12.68 -19.74 -2.05
C PRO A 44 14.18 -19.44 -2.14
N ARG A 45 14.95 -19.97 -1.19
CA ARG A 45 16.42 -19.96 -1.29
C ARG A 45 16.87 -20.91 -2.42
N PRO A 46 18.11 -20.77 -2.91
CA PRO A 46 18.64 -21.70 -3.92
C PRO A 46 18.51 -23.16 -3.48
N GLY A 47 17.83 -23.99 -4.28
CA GLY A 47 17.64 -25.41 -4.00
C GLY A 47 16.47 -25.77 -3.07
N GLU A 48 15.73 -24.79 -2.55
CA GLU A 48 14.56 -25.03 -1.69
C GLU A 48 13.25 -25.03 -2.48
N THR A 49 12.26 -25.75 -1.97
CA THR A 49 10.87 -25.62 -2.43
C THR A 49 10.22 -24.38 -1.81
N PRO A 50 9.38 -23.65 -2.57
CA PRO A 50 8.58 -22.57 -2.02
C PRO A 50 7.72 -23.04 -0.85
N SER A 51 7.68 -22.26 0.23
CA SER A 51 6.93 -22.59 1.44
C SER A 51 6.68 -21.35 2.29
N PRO A 52 5.52 -21.24 2.98
CA PRO A 52 5.26 -20.18 3.93
C PRO A 52 5.91 -20.42 5.30
N GLU A 53 6.37 -21.65 5.59
CA GLU A 53 6.81 -22.07 6.92
C GLU A 53 7.96 -21.21 7.51
N PRO A 54 8.97 -20.76 6.74
CA PRO A 54 9.99 -19.88 7.29
C PRO A 54 9.43 -18.55 7.84
N LEU A 55 8.43 -17.98 7.15
CA LEU A 55 7.75 -16.76 7.62
C LEU A 55 6.89 -17.04 8.86
N ILE A 56 6.18 -18.15 8.87
CA ILE A 56 5.33 -18.58 10.00
C ILE A 56 6.18 -18.82 11.25
N ALA A 57 7.32 -19.49 11.09
CA ALA A 57 8.27 -19.74 12.18
C ALA A 57 8.79 -18.43 12.79
N ALA A 58 9.01 -17.41 11.96
CA ALA A 58 9.48 -16.09 12.38
C ALA A 58 8.40 -15.17 12.97
N LEU A 59 7.13 -15.60 13.02
CA LEU A 59 6.05 -14.75 13.53
C LEU A 59 6.21 -14.44 15.03
N PRO A 60 6.01 -13.17 15.45
CA PRO A 60 5.85 -12.80 16.85
C PRO A 60 4.67 -13.50 17.55
N PRO A 61 4.66 -13.58 18.89
CA PRO A 61 3.56 -14.22 19.65
C PRO A 61 2.24 -13.44 19.59
N THR A 62 2.29 -12.11 19.41
CA THR A 62 1.09 -11.27 19.32
C THR A 62 0.22 -11.65 18.13
N GLN A 63 -1.05 -11.99 18.40
CA GLN A 63 -2.04 -12.43 17.40
C GLN A 63 -1.54 -13.58 16.49
N ARG A 64 -0.63 -14.42 16.99
CA ARG A 64 0.11 -15.42 16.19
C ARG A 64 -0.78 -16.28 15.29
N MET A 65 -1.90 -16.78 15.80
CA MET A 65 -2.81 -17.63 15.03
C MET A 65 -3.39 -16.92 13.81
N ALA A 66 -3.90 -15.70 13.99
CA ALA A 66 -4.48 -14.91 12.91
C ALA A 66 -3.41 -14.49 11.87
N ARG A 67 -2.18 -14.21 12.34
CA ARG A 67 -1.04 -13.92 11.48
C ARG A 67 -0.63 -15.13 10.65
N GLU A 68 -0.59 -16.31 11.25
CA GLU A 68 -0.31 -17.56 10.55
C GLU A 68 -1.36 -17.83 9.46
N GLU A 69 -2.65 -17.73 9.80
CA GLU A 69 -3.74 -17.88 8.83
C GLU A 69 -3.61 -16.89 7.66
N SER A 70 -3.25 -15.64 7.95
CA SER A 70 -3.05 -14.62 6.92
C SER A 70 -1.83 -14.92 6.03
N VAL A 71 -0.71 -15.36 6.60
CA VAL A 71 0.47 -15.78 5.82
C VAL A 71 0.15 -16.98 4.93
N ARG A 72 -0.56 -17.99 5.46
CA ARG A 72 -0.99 -19.16 4.67
C ARG A 72 -1.94 -18.76 3.55
N SER A 73 -2.89 -17.86 3.82
CA SER A 73 -3.84 -17.34 2.83
C SER A 73 -3.14 -16.54 1.73
N LEU A 74 -2.16 -15.69 2.07
CA LEU A 74 -1.33 -14.99 1.08
C LEU A 74 -0.52 -15.98 0.23
N TYR A 75 0.11 -16.97 0.86
CA TYR A 75 0.88 -17.98 0.16
C TYR A 75 0.03 -18.78 -0.82
N ALA A 76 -1.19 -19.18 -0.43
CA ALA A 76 -2.13 -19.87 -1.31
C ALA A 76 -2.41 -19.06 -2.58
N ARG A 77 -2.62 -17.74 -2.45
CA ARG A 77 -2.81 -16.81 -3.58
C ARG A 77 -1.57 -16.66 -4.46
N CYS A 78 -0.39 -16.94 -3.92
CA CYS A 78 0.91 -16.87 -4.59
C CYS A 78 1.41 -18.21 -5.15
N GLN A 79 0.67 -19.31 -4.95
CA GLN A 79 1.14 -20.65 -5.28
C GLN A 79 1.54 -20.80 -6.75
N SER A 80 0.72 -20.28 -7.67
CA SER A 80 1.01 -20.34 -9.10
C SER A 80 2.28 -19.56 -9.47
N PHE A 81 2.52 -18.40 -8.84
CA PHE A 81 3.78 -17.67 -9.00
C PHE A 81 4.97 -18.51 -8.55
N MET A 82 4.84 -19.17 -7.40
CA MET A 82 5.89 -20.02 -6.84
C MET A 82 6.21 -21.22 -7.75
N GLY A 83 5.21 -21.70 -8.51
CA GLY A 83 5.38 -22.74 -9.53
C GLY A 83 6.26 -22.36 -10.72
N LEU A 84 6.48 -21.07 -10.99
CA LEU A 84 7.40 -20.61 -12.05
C LEU A 84 8.88 -20.93 -11.72
N GLY A 85 9.19 -21.15 -10.45
CA GLY A 85 10.53 -21.40 -9.96
C GLY A 85 11.35 -20.12 -9.79
N ARG A 86 12.40 -20.24 -8.96
CA ARG A 86 13.22 -19.11 -8.49
C ARG A 86 13.85 -18.29 -9.63
N GLY A 87 14.37 -18.96 -10.66
CA GLY A 87 15.04 -18.30 -11.78
C GLY A 87 14.10 -17.35 -12.53
N ALA A 88 12.92 -17.84 -12.92
CA ALA A 88 11.92 -17.03 -13.60
C ALA A 88 11.42 -15.87 -12.73
N LEU A 89 11.20 -16.09 -11.44
CA LEU A 89 10.81 -15.03 -10.51
C LEU A 89 11.87 -13.93 -10.38
N LEU A 90 13.16 -14.30 -10.38
CA LEU A 90 14.24 -13.30 -10.36
C LEU A 90 14.36 -12.54 -11.68
N THR A 91 14.17 -13.20 -12.83
CA THR A 91 14.13 -12.53 -14.12
C THR A 91 12.98 -11.52 -14.17
N LEU A 92 11.76 -11.96 -13.84
CA LEU A 92 10.59 -11.08 -13.77
C LEU A 92 10.81 -9.90 -12.82
N ARG A 93 11.41 -10.14 -11.65
CA ARG A 93 11.77 -9.08 -10.72
C ARG A 93 12.75 -8.07 -11.34
N GLY A 94 13.76 -8.56 -12.06
CA GLY A 94 14.73 -7.72 -12.78
C GLY A 94 14.08 -6.85 -13.84
N ASP A 95 13.21 -7.45 -14.66
CA ASP A 95 12.48 -6.74 -15.72
C ASP A 95 11.56 -5.66 -15.13
N LEU A 96 10.81 -6.00 -14.09
CA LEU A 96 9.95 -5.04 -13.38
C LEU A 96 10.76 -3.93 -12.72
N ALA A 97 11.94 -4.23 -12.17
CA ALA A 97 12.80 -3.21 -11.58
C ALA A 97 13.40 -2.27 -12.63
N ALA A 98 13.81 -2.78 -13.79
CA ALA A 98 14.32 -1.98 -14.90
C ALA A 98 13.27 -0.98 -15.43
N ASP A 99 12.00 -1.40 -15.43
CA ASP A 99 10.86 -0.55 -15.81
C ASP A 99 10.36 0.36 -14.68
N GLY A 100 11.08 0.44 -13.55
CA GLY A 100 10.68 1.21 -12.36
C GLY A 100 9.37 0.74 -11.72
N GLY A 101 8.96 -0.50 -11.98
CA GLY A 101 7.65 -1.05 -11.66
C GLY A 101 7.59 -2.01 -10.47
N LEU A 102 8.72 -2.26 -9.80
CA LEU A 102 8.76 -3.20 -8.67
C LEU A 102 8.27 -2.56 -7.36
N LEU A 103 8.56 -1.29 -7.15
CA LEU A 103 8.27 -0.60 -5.90
C LEU A 103 6.86 0.00 -5.97
N GLU A 104 6.10 -0.15 -4.89
CA GLU A 104 4.88 0.61 -4.70
C GLU A 104 5.22 2.10 -4.55
N ALA A 105 4.26 2.98 -4.84
CA ALA A 105 4.48 4.41 -4.73
C ALA A 105 4.94 4.82 -3.33
N GLY A 106 4.37 4.23 -2.27
CA GLY A 106 4.83 4.43 -0.89
C GLY A 106 6.32 4.16 -0.70
N GLN A 107 6.82 3.02 -1.19
CA GLN A 107 8.24 2.67 -1.06
C GLN A 107 9.14 3.66 -1.82
N HIS A 108 8.72 4.12 -3.01
CA HIS A 108 9.44 5.18 -3.72
C HIS A 108 9.48 6.49 -2.92
N VAL A 109 8.40 6.86 -2.23
CA VAL A 109 8.40 8.05 -1.38
C VAL A 109 9.35 7.85 -0.19
N ASP A 110 9.27 6.73 0.52
CA ASP A 110 10.14 6.42 1.66
C ASP A 110 11.64 6.41 1.28
N ASP A 111 12.01 5.75 0.19
CA ASP A 111 13.41 5.68 -0.27
C ASP A 111 13.97 7.09 -0.57
N GLN A 112 13.15 7.95 -1.19
CA GLN A 112 13.57 9.32 -1.49
C GLN A 112 13.63 10.19 -0.24
N LEU A 113 12.73 10.00 0.72
CA LEU A 113 12.79 10.68 2.03
C LEU A 113 14.01 10.26 2.84
N ALA A 114 14.39 8.98 2.78
CA ALA A 114 15.59 8.42 3.40
C ALA A 114 16.87 8.98 2.76
N ALA A 115 16.86 9.17 1.43
CA ALA A 115 17.95 9.82 0.69
C ALA A 115 18.00 11.36 0.86
N GLY A 116 17.03 11.97 1.57
CA GLY A 116 16.94 13.42 1.74
C GLY A 116 16.35 14.18 0.53
N ASN A 117 15.88 13.48 -0.49
CA ASN A 117 15.34 14.03 -1.73
C ASN A 117 13.84 14.37 -1.61
N VAL A 118 13.51 15.37 -0.77
CA VAL A 118 12.12 15.75 -0.47
C VAL A 118 11.31 16.10 -1.72
N GLU A 119 11.92 16.77 -2.70
CA GLU A 119 11.24 17.14 -3.96
C GLU A 119 10.88 15.89 -4.79
N GLN A 120 11.79 14.91 -4.86
CA GLN A 120 11.52 13.66 -5.58
C GLN A 120 10.47 12.82 -4.86
N ALA A 121 10.49 12.78 -3.52
CA ALA A 121 9.46 12.16 -2.71
C ALA A 121 8.08 12.81 -2.96
N SER A 122 8.01 14.15 -3.01
CA SER A 122 6.78 14.89 -3.33
C SER A 122 6.24 14.59 -4.74
N ARG A 123 7.13 14.44 -5.73
CA ARG A 123 6.75 14.04 -7.10
C ARG A 123 6.13 12.64 -7.13
N TRP A 124 6.73 11.67 -6.45
CA TRP A 124 6.17 10.32 -6.35
C TRP A 124 4.82 10.28 -5.64
N ALA A 125 4.68 10.99 -4.50
CA ALA A 125 3.41 11.09 -3.80
C ALA A 125 2.33 11.76 -4.67
N THR A 126 2.68 12.82 -5.40
CA THR A 126 1.78 13.49 -6.35
C THR A 126 1.37 12.55 -7.49
N GLN A 127 2.30 11.77 -8.02
CA GLN A 127 2.00 10.78 -9.04
C GLN A 127 1.05 9.70 -8.52
N ALA A 128 1.19 9.26 -7.26
CA ALA A 128 0.26 8.30 -6.65
C ALA A 128 -1.16 8.88 -6.55
N LEU A 129 -1.29 10.10 -6.03
CA LEU A 129 -2.58 10.80 -5.87
C LEU A 129 -3.28 11.03 -7.21
N ARG A 130 -2.52 11.37 -8.25
CA ARG A 130 -3.07 11.66 -9.59
C ARG A 130 -3.13 10.43 -10.50
N GLY A 131 -2.49 9.33 -10.09
CA GLY A 131 -2.24 8.13 -10.90
C GLY A 131 -3.44 7.22 -11.07
N ASN A 132 -4.60 7.58 -10.51
CA ASN A 132 -5.86 6.87 -10.70
C ASN A 132 -5.86 5.41 -10.18
N ASP A 133 -4.83 5.02 -9.42
CA ASP A 133 -4.72 3.73 -8.74
C ASP A 133 -4.94 3.93 -7.23
N ALA A 134 -6.08 3.44 -6.75
CA ALA A 134 -6.48 3.60 -5.35
C ALA A 134 -5.48 2.94 -4.38
N ALA A 135 -4.89 1.81 -4.74
CA ALA A 135 -3.91 1.16 -3.88
C ALA A 135 -2.60 1.94 -3.77
N SER A 136 -2.17 2.60 -4.85
CA SER A 136 -1.04 3.54 -4.79
C SER A 136 -1.31 4.68 -3.79
N ILE A 137 -2.54 5.20 -3.72
CA ILE A 137 -2.93 6.22 -2.72
C ILE A 137 -2.82 5.66 -1.30
N ALA A 138 -3.29 4.43 -1.06
CA ALA A 138 -3.16 3.80 0.25
C ALA A 138 -1.68 3.57 0.63
N SER A 139 -0.83 3.17 -0.33
CA SER A 139 0.58 2.86 -0.08
C SER A 139 1.38 4.06 0.44
N ILE A 140 1.04 5.28 0.01
CA ILE A 140 1.76 6.49 0.46
C ILE A 140 1.35 6.95 1.87
N ALA A 141 0.32 6.36 2.48
CA ALA A 141 -0.16 6.77 3.81
C ALA A 141 0.91 6.66 4.91
N GLY A 142 1.84 5.70 4.81
CA GLY A 142 2.98 5.61 5.72
C GLY A 142 3.94 6.80 5.58
N PRO A 143 4.60 6.96 4.42
CA PRO A 143 5.59 8.01 4.20
C PRO A 143 5.04 9.45 4.19
N VAL A 144 3.75 9.65 3.86
CA VAL A 144 3.23 10.99 3.57
C VAL A 144 3.29 11.92 4.79
N GLY A 145 3.14 11.41 6.01
CA GLY A 145 3.28 12.22 7.23
C GLY A 145 4.67 12.84 7.32
N THR A 146 5.71 12.00 7.18
CA THR A 146 7.12 12.43 7.14
C THR A 146 7.40 13.37 5.97
N LEU A 147 6.81 13.13 4.81
CA LEU A 147 6.93 14.02 3.65
C LEU A 147 6.38 15.41 3.99
N LEU A 148 5.16 15.49 4.52
CA LEU A 148 4.50 16.74 4.87
C LEU A 148 5.34 17.53 5.87
N GLU A 149 5.82 16.90 6.95
CA GLU A 149 6.71 17.53 7.94
C GLU A 149 7.99 18.14 7.33
N LYS A 150 8.50 17.53 6.25
CA LYS A 150 9.70 17.98 5.56
C LYS A 150 9.44 19.03 4.48
N LEU A 151 8.18 19.27 4.09
CA LEU A 151 7.85 20.28 3.09
C LEU A 151 8.08 21.70 3.65
N PRO A 152 8.69 22.60 2.84
CA PRO A 152 8.95 23.99 3.27
C PRO A 152 7.69 24.77 3.64
N SER A 153 6.55 24.45 3.03
CA SER A 153 5.25 25.09 3.28
C SER A 153 4.78 24.94 4.72
N LEU A 154 5.14 23.86 5.41
CA LEU A 154 4.85 23.63 6.83
C LEU A 154 5.85 24.30 7.78
N ARG A 155 7.08 24.57 7.33
CA ARG A 155 8.11 25.22 8.16
C ARG A 155 7.86 26.70 8.40
N ALA A 156 6.95 27.32 7.64
CA ALA A 156 6.59 28.72 7.77
C ALA A 156 5.46 28.98 8.79
N SER A 157 4.83 27.93 9.33
CA SER A 157 3.76 28.07 10.31
C SER A 157 4.31 28.22 11.75
N ALA A 158 3.53 28.86 12.61
CA ALA A 158 3.90 29.10 14.01
C ALA A 158 3.55 27.93 14.97
N ASP A 159 2.76 26.94 14.53
CA ASP A 159 2.24 25.87 15.38
C ASP A 159 2.55 24.46 14.83
N THR A 160 3.80 24.06 15.05
CA THR A 160 4.33 22.76 14.62
C THR A 160 3.62 21.55 15.24
N ALA A 161 2.85 21.70 16.33
CA ALA A 161 2.11 20.58 16.93
C ALA A 161 0.79 20.35 16.19
N ALA A 162 0.00 21.40 15.97
CA ALA A 162 -1.25 21.34 15.22
C ALA A 162 -1.03 20.81 13.79
N ASP A 163 0.03 21.26 13.12
CA ASP A 163 0.35 20.82 11.75
C ASP A 163 0.76 19.35 11.67
N ARG A 164 1.47 18.84 12.70
CA ARG A 164 1.81 17.42 12.78
C ARG A 164 0.57 16.56 12.99
N THR A 165 -0.36 16.99 13.85
CA THR A 165 -1.64 16.31 14.02
C THR A 165 -2.44 16.29 12.72
N LEU A 166 -2.53 17.42 12.03
CA LEU A 166 -3.21 17.52 10.75
C LEU A 166 -2.58 16.62 9.67
N ALA A 167 -1.25 16.60 9.58
CA ALA A 167 -0.53 15.70 8.67
C ALA A 167 -0.80 14.22 9.00
N ALA A 168 -0.85 13.86 10.28
CA ALA A 168 -1.19 12.51 10.72
C ALA A 168 -2.65 12.14 10.39
N ASP A 169 -3.60 13.08 10.52
CA ASP A 169 -5.00 12.86 10.17
C ASP A 169 -5.19 12.69 8.65
N VAL A 170 -4.47 13.48 7.85
CA VAL A 170 -4.44 13.32 6.38
C VAL A 170 -3.85 11.98 6.00
N ALA A 171 -2.71 11.58 6.60
CA ALA A 171 -2.08 10.29 6.36
C ALA A 171 -3.04 9.13 6.66
N ALA A 172 -3.75 9.18 7.80
CA ALA A 172 -4.74 8.19 8.18
C ALA A 172 -5.98 8.17 7.26
N ALA A 173 -6.32 9.28 6.62
CA ALA A 173 -7.45 9.37 5.69
C ALA A 173 -7.17 8.74 4.32
N LEU A 174 -5.91 8.66 3.87
CA LEU A 174 -5.57 8.16 2.53
C LEU A 174 -6.00 6.72 2.26
N PRO A 175 -5.80 5.74 3.16
CA PRO A 175 -6.27 4.38 2.93
C PRO A 175 -7.80 4.29 2.91
N LEU A 176 -8.50 5.11 3.70
CA LEU A 176 -9.96 5.16 3.69
C LEU A 176 -10.51 5.75 2.38
N LEU A 177 -9.83 6.77 1.86
CA LEU A 177 -10.09 7.36 0.55
C LEU A 177 -9.84 6.32 -0.55
N ALA A 178 -8.75 5.55 -0.48
CA ALA A 178 -8.50 4.47 -1.43
C ALA A 178 -9.65 3.47 -1.50
N CYS A 179 -10.23 3.09 -0.35
CA CYS A 179 -11.42 2.25 -0.33
C CYS A 179 -12.61 2.91 -1.05
N ASP A 180 -12.86 4.20 -0.84
CA ASP A 180 -13.93 4.93 -1.55
C ASP A 180 -13.69 5.02 -3.06
N LEU A 181 -12.41 4.99 -3.47
CA LEU A 181 -11.98 5.03 -4.87
C LEU A 181 -11.90 3.64 -5.52
N GLY A 182 -12.33 2.59 -4.83
CA GLY A 182 -12.51 1.25 -5.38
C GLY A 182 -11.44 0.22 -5.02
N MET A 183 -10.52 0.53 -4.09
CA MET A 183 -9.66 -0.49 -3.48
C MET A 183 -10.52 -1.46 -2.66
N ASP A 184 -10.28 -2.78 -2.79
CA ASP A 184 -10.94 -3.74 -1.90
C ASP A 184 -10.38 -3.61 -0.49
N CYS A 185 -11.28 -3.32 0.44
CA CYS A 185 -10.97 -3.12 1.85
C CYS A 185 -11.70 -4.10 2.76
N SER A 186 -12.22 -5.20 2.21
CA SER A 186 -12.79 -6.29 2.99
C SER A 186 -11.75 -6.94 3.92
N ASN A 187 -12.21 -7.75 4.88
CA ASN A 187 -11.34 -8.50 5.79
C ASN A 187 -10.51 -9.61 5.09
N ARG A 188 -10.83 -9.94 3.84
CA ARG A 188 -10.09 -10.90 2.99
C ARG A 188 -9.32 -10.23 1.85
N SER A 189 -9.37 -8.91 1.77
CA SER A 189 -8.61 -8.13 0.80
C SER A 189 -7.11 -8.41 0.91
N LEU A 190 -6.38 -8.19 -0.18
CA LEU A 190 -4.93 -8.33 -0.18
C LEU A 190 -4.28 -7.43 0.89
N ALA A 191 -4.76 -6.20 1.02
CA ALA A 191 -4.31 -5.24 2.02
C ALA A 191 -4.56 -5.73 3.46
N ALA A 192 -5.76 -6.24 3.76
CA ALA A 192 -6.05 -6.79 5.09
C ALA A 192 -5.12 -7.95 5.45
N LEU A 193 -4.92 -8.89 4.52
CA LEU A 193 -4.02 -10.02 4.71
C LEU A 193 -2.56 -9.57 4.93
N GLN A 194 -2.08 -8.61 4.15
CA GLN A 194 -0.73 -8.04 4.31
C GLN A 194 -0.57 -7.36 5.67
N LEU A 195 -1.49 -6.48 6.07
CA LEU A 195 -1.46 -5.78 7.37
C LEU A 195 -1.43 -6.76 8.55
N CYS A 196 -2.20 -7.85 8.49
CA CYS A 196 -2.13 -8.88 9.53
C CYS A 196 -0.80 -9.64 9.49
N ALA A 197 -0.39 -10.13 8.32
CA ALA A 197 0.83 -10.91 8.16
C ALA A 197 2.07 -10.15 8.62
N SER A 198 2.28 -8.90 8.17
CA SER A 198 3.49 -8.12 8.46
C SER A 198 3.42 -7.36 9.77
N GLU A 199 2.27 -6.74 10.09
CA GLU A 199 2.18 -5.77 11.19
C GLU A 199 1.37 -6.27 12.40
N GLY A 200 0.68 -7.40 12.28
CA GLY A 200 -0.15 -7.95 13.35
C GLY A 200 -1.46 -7.19 13.55
N GLN A 201 -1.91 -6.40 12.56
CA GLN A 201 -3.24 -5.79 12.56
C GLN A 201 -4.24 -6.78 11.95
N CYS A 202 -4.80 -7.68 12.76
CA CYS A 202 -5.63 -8.79 12.25
C CYS A 202 -7.13 -8.65 12.54
N GLU A 203 -7.55 -7.63 13.28
CA GLU A 203 -8.95 -7.42 13.63
C GLU A 203 -9.66 -6.53 12.60
N GLY A 204 -10.94 -6.82 12.36
CA GLY A 204 -11.77 -6.04 11.43
C GLY A 204 -11.37 -6.16 9.96
N ASP A 205 -11.88 -5.21 9.17
CA ASP A 205 -11.61 -5.06 7.75
C ASP A 205 -10.31 -4.26 7.49
N ALA A 206 -9.95 -4.01 6.23
CA ALA A 206 -8.72 -3.26 5.94
C ALA A 206 -8.78 -1.82 6.46
N GLN A 207 -9.96 -1.17 6.43
CA GLN A 207 -10.13 0.20 6.93
C GLN A 207 -9.80 0.29 8.42
N GLY A 208 -10.38 -0.61 9.22
CA GLY A 208 -10.10 -0.70 10.65
C GLY A 208 -8.62 -0.95 10.94
N ARG A 209 -7.97 -1.84 10.17
CA ARG A 209 -6.54 -2.15 10.32
C ARG A 209 -5.63 -0.96 9.97
N PHE A 210 -5.96 -0.20 8.93
CA PHE A 210 -5.24 1.02 8.59
C PHE A 210 -5.36 2.08 9.68
N LEU A 211 -6.55 2.26 10.24
CA LEU A 211 -6.79 3.18 11.34
C LEU A 211 -6.04 2.76 12.61
N ALA A 212 -6.04 1.47 12.93
CA ALA A 212 -5.29 0.90 14.04
C ALA A 212 -3.77 1.08 13.85
N ARG A 213 -3.25 0.84 12.64
CA ARG A 213 -1.84 1.12 12.29
C ARG A 213 -1.48 2.59 12.51
N ALA A 214 -2.38 3.51 12.12
CA ALA A 214 -2.17 4.94 12.27
C ALA A 214 -2.37 5.47 13.70
N GLY A 215 -2.74 4.59 14.66
CA GLY A 215 -2.99 4.98 16.05
C GLY A 215 -4.15 5.95 16.20
N VAL A 216 -5.19 5.81 15.37
CA VAL A 216 -6.40 6.65 15.43
C VAL A 216 -7.34 6.10 16.49
N ASP A 217 -7.64 6.91 17.50
CA ASP A 217 -8.63 6.64 18.53
C ASP A 217 -10.01 7.23 18.17
N SER A 218 -10.99 7.07 19.07
CA SER A 218 -12.34 7.60 18.90
C SER A 218 -12.37 9.11 18.71
N ASP A 219 -11.48 9.82 19.38
CA ASP A 219 -11.49 11.27 19.47
C ASP A 219 -10.92 11.89 18.19
N ARG A 220 -9.89 11.26 17.61
CA ARG A 220 -9.29 11.64 16.33
C ARG A 220 -10.11 11.19 15.12
N MET A 221 -11.02 10.23 15.28
CA MET A 221 -11.81 9.69 14.15
C MET A 221 -12.58 10.78 13.39
N ALA A 222 -13.17 11.75 14.09
CA ALA A 222 -13.93 12.83 13.47
C ALA A 222 -13.07 13.69 12.52
N ALA A 223 -11.82 13.97 12.90
CA ALA A 223 -10.87 14.73 12.09
C ALA A 223 -10.42 13.94 10.85
N VAL A 224 -10.11 12.65 11.02
CA VAL A 224 -9.76 11.76 9.90
C VAL A 224 -10.91 11.66 8.89
N GLN A 225 -12.16 11.50 9.35
CA GLN A 225 -13.34 11.48 8.47
C GLN A 225 -13.60 12.83 7.79
N ALA A 226 -13.26 13.95 8.42
CA ALA A 226 -13.32 15.26 7.77
C ALA A 226 -12.30 15.36 6.61
N GLN A 227 -11.05 14.91 6.83
CA GLN A 227 -10.04 14.88 5.77
C GLN A 227 -10.42 13.92 4.64
N ARG A 228 -10.91 12.72 4.97
CA ARG A 228 -11.42 11.75 4.00
C ARG A 228 -12.47 12.37 3.08
N ARG A 229 -13.47 13.06 3.64
CA ARG A 229 -14.53 13.73 2.87
C ARG A 229 -13.99 14.84 1.98
N ARG A 230 -13.16 15.72 2.53
CA ARG A 230 -12.50 16.80 1.76
C ARG A 230 -11.75 16.24 0.56
N LEU A 231 -10.90 15.22 0.79
CA LEU A 231 -10.14 14.59 -0.28
C LEU A 231 -11.06 13.92 -1.29
N LEU A 232 -12.07 13.17 -0.85
CA LEU A 232 -13.03 12.52 -1.75
C LEU A 232 -13.75 13.54 -2.65
N ASP A 233 -14.12 14.69 -2.13
CA ASP A 233 -14.76 15.76 -2.91
C ASP A 233 -13.81 16.34 -3.98
N LEU A 234 -12.51 16.47 -3.68
CA LEU A 234 -11.51 16.85 -4.68
C LEU A 234 -11.43 15.84 -5.84
N TYR A 235 -11.45 14.54 -5.55
CA TYR A 235 -11.47 13.50 -6.59
C TYR A 235 -12.77 13.51 -7.39
N ARG A 236 -13.92 13.72 -6.75
CA ARG A 236 -15.23 13.84 -7.43
C ARG A 236 -15.30 15.03 -8.38
N GLN A 237 -14.60 16.11 -8.06
CA GLN A 237 -14.48 17.30 -8.91
C GLN A 237 -13.44 17.15 -10.04
N GLY A 238 -12.76 16.00 -10.13
CA GLY A 238 -11.67 15.78 -11.09
C GLY A 238 -10.40 16.57 -10.76
N LYS A 239 -10.20 16.94 -9.49
CA LYS A 239 -9.07 17.74 -9.01
C LYS A 239 -8.25 16.98 -7.95
N PRO A 240 -7.69 15.79 -8.26
CA PRO A 240 -6.84 15.08 -7.30
C PRO A 240 -5.64 15.96 -6.87
N PRO A 241 -5.40 16.11 -5.56
CA PRO A 241 -4.41 17.05 -5.05
C PRO A 241 -2.98 16.60 -5.39
N ALA A 242 -2.05 17.56 -5.50
CA ALA A 242 -0.63 17.27 -5.35
C ALA A 242 -0.29 16.99 -3.87
N ALA A 243 0.87 16.38 -3.63
CA ALA A 243 1.32 16.10 -2.26
C ALA A 243 1.44 17.37 -1.40
N GLY A 244 1.88 18.49 -2.00
CA GLY A 244 1.94 19.79 -1.33
C GLY A 244 0.59 20.47 -1.09
N GLU A 245 -0.50 19.95 -1.65
CA GLU A 245 -1.87 20.46 -1.53
C GLU A 245 -2.74 19.59 -0.60
N LEU A 246 -2.14 18.56 0.00
CA LEU A 246 -2.83 17.63 0.90
C LEU A 246 -3.28 18.31 2.19
N LEU A 247 -2.58 19.33 2.65
CA LEU A 247 -3.00 20.18 3.74
C LEU A 247 -3.93 21.28 3.21
N PRO A 248 -4.95 21.71 3.97
CA PRO A 248 -5.89 22.76 3.59
C PRO A 248 -5.26 24.14 3.45
#